data_AF-A0A949PD16-F1
#
_entry.id   AF-A0A949PD16-F1
#
_cell.length_a   1.000
_cell.length_b   1.000
_cell.length_c   1.000
_cell.angle_alpha   90.00
_cell.angle_beta   90.00
_cell.angle_gamma   90.00
#
_symmetry.space_group_name_H-M   'P 1'
#
loop_
_entity.id
_entity.type
_entity.pdbx_description
1 polymer ?
#
loop_
_entity_poly.entity_id
_entity_poly.type
_entity_poly.pdbx_seq_one_letter_code
_entity_poly.pdbx_strand_id
1 'polypeptide(L)'
;MEYIIILIAAVFVNNIVLSQFLGICPFLGVSNKVSTSVGMSGAVLFVMTIATLATYLLHEFILVPSGLDYLRTITFILVIASLVQMLEIMLKKVSPPLYQALGVFLPLITTNCAVLGVAILALGLEDASLLKAVFFAIAHSIGFALALIVFASIREQLELANLPKGMQGVPINLLVAGLLSLAFLGFTGLV
;
A
#
# COMPACT_ATOMS: atom_id res chain seq x y z
N MET A 1 7.50 13.23 19.66
CA MET A 1 8.49 13.29 18.56
C MET A 1 8.55 11.96 17.80
N GLU A 2 8.53 10.82 18.50
CA GLU A 2 8.58 9.48 17.88
C GLU A 2 7.52 9.23 16.79
N TYR A 3 6.24 9.55 17.03
CA TYR A 3 5.18 9.39 16.01
C TYR A 3 5.36 10.30 14.78
N ILE A 4 5.88 11.52 14.96
CA ILE A 4 6.15 12.43 13.83
C ILE A 4 7.32 11.93 13.00
N ILE A 5 8.36 11.39 13.65
CA ILE A 5 9.50 10.76 12.99
C ILE A 5 9.03 9.52 12.22
N ILE A 6 8.18 8.67 12.79
CA ILE A 6 7.57 7.52 12.09
C ILE A 6 6.81 7.99 10.86
N LEU A 7 6.05 9.08 10.95
CA LEU A 7 5.30 9.61 9.82
C LEU A 7 6.20 10.14 8.70
N ILE A 8 7.22 10.94 9.03
CA ILE A 8 8.19 11.48 8.06
C ILE A 8 8.99 10.33 7.45
N ALA A 9 9.44 9.38 8.26
CA ALA A 9 10.19 8.22 7.82
C ALA A 9 9.34 7.34 6.89
N ALA A 10 8.11 6.96 7.27
CA ALA A 10 7.26 6.10 6.46
C ALA A 10 6.82 6.73 5.13
N VAL A 11 6.60 8.05 5.12
CA VAL A 11 6.10 8.76 3.92
C VAL A 11 7.24 9.08 2.95
N PHE A 12 8.38 9.57 3.45
CA PHE A 12 9.45 10.11 2.60
C PHE A 12 10.72 9.26 2.56
N VAL A 13 11.20 8.76 3.70
CA VAL A 13 12.52 8.11 3.80
C VAL A 13 12.46 6.63 3.44
N ASN A 14 11.51 5.91 4.02
CA ASN A 14 11.26 4.48 3.87
C ASN A 14 9.93 4.24 3.15
N ASN A 15 9.67 5.00 2.08
CA ASN A 15 8.45 4.83 1.32
C ASN A 15 8.35 3.39 0.79
N ILE A 16 7.27 2.70 1.14
CA ILE A 16 7.14 1.26 0.89
C ILE A 16 7.14 0.89 -0.59
N VAL A 17 6.68 1.81 -1.44
CA VAL A 17 6.59 1.60 -2.89
C VAL A 17 7.90 1.93 -3.58
N LEU A 18 8.53 3.05 -3.20
CA LEU A 18 9.64 3.63 -3.95
C LEU A 18 11.02 3.27 -3.40
N SER A 19 11.11 2.98 -2.09
CA SER A 19 12.35 2.59 -1.41
C SER A 19 12.39 1.09 -1.11
N GLN A 20 11.25 0.47 -0.78
CA GLN A 20 11.19 -0.96 -0.46
C GLN A 20 10.62 -1.82 -1.62
N PHE A 21 10.17 -1.19 -2.72
CA PHE A 21 9.65 -1.87 -3.91
C PHE A 21 8.46 -2.82 -3.65
N LEU A 22 7.64 -2.54 -2.63
CA LEU A 22 6.43 -3.28 -2.30
C LEU A 22 5.19 -2.63 -2.92
N GLY A 23 4.23 -3.44 -3.40
CA GLY A 23 2.96 -2.93 -3.92
C GLY A 23 2.99 -2.42 -5.36
N ILE A 24 3.95 -2.91 -6.17
CA ILE A 24 4.11 -2.51 -7.58
C ILE A 24 2.91 -2.93 -8.46
N CYS A 25 2.24 -4.05 -8.13
CA CYS A 25 1.12 -4.58 -8.92
C CYS A 25 -0.05 -3.58 -9.07
N PRO A 26 -0.63 -3.05 -7.97
CA PRO A 26 -1.65 -1.99 -8.09
C PRO A 26 -1.05 -0.66 -8.54
N PHE A 27 0.23 -0.41 -8.24
CA PHE A 27 0.92 0.80 -8.67
C PHE A 27 0.99 0.94 -10.19
N LEU A 28 1.27 -0.13 -10.93
CA LEU A 28 1.28 -0.11 -12.39
C LEU A 28 -0.13 -0.28 -13.00
N GLY A 29 -1.01 -1.02 -12.32
CA GLY A 29 -2.33 -1.39 -12.83
C GLY A 29 -3.40 -0.30 -12.74
N VAL A 30 -3.42 0.50 -11.67
CA VAL A 30 -4.55 1.41 -11.35
C VAL A 30 -4.20 2.91 -11.53
N SER A 31 -2.95 3.21 -11.88
CA SER A 31 -2.43 4.58 -12.03
C SER A 31 -2.68 5.22 -13.40
N ASN A 32 -3.68 4.75 -14.16
CA ASN A 32 -4.07 5.41 -15.41
C ASN A 32 -4.79 6.74 -15.16
N LYS A 33 -5.56 6.83 -14.07
CA LYS A 33 -6.29 8.05 -13.72
C LYS A 33 -6.07 8.41 -12.26
N VAL A 34 -6.04 9.71 -11.97
CA VAL A 34 -5.92 10.20 -10.60
C VAL A 34 -7.17 9.82 -9.79
N SER A 35 -8.36 9.91 -10.40
CA SER A 35 -9.63 9.57 -9.74
C SER A 35 -9.70 8.10 -9.28
N THR A 36 -9.21 7.17 -10.10
CA THR A 36 -9.15 5.74 -9.73
C THR A 36 -8.07 5.46 -8.69
N SER A 37 -6.94 6.16 -8.79
CA SER A 37 -5.81 6.04 -7.86
C SER A 37 -6.16 6.49 -6.44
N VAL A 38 -6.92 7.58 -6.31
CA VAL A 38 -7.42 8.06 -5.00
C VAL A 38 -8.34 7.02 -4.36
N GLY A 39 -9.29 6.47 -5.12
CA GLY A 39 -10.19 5.43 -4.64
C GLY A 39 -9.45 4.15 -4.19
N MET A 40 -8.44 3.73 -4.97
CA MET A 40 -7.63 2.56 -4.64
C MET A 40 -6.80 2.79 -3.37
N SER A 41 -6.20 3.97 -3.24
CA SER A 41 -5.42 4.35 -2.06
C SER A 41 -6.26 4.37 -0.80
N GLY A 42 -7.51 4.86 -0.88
CA GLY A 42 -8.45 4.83 0.24
C GLY A 42 -8.83 3.40 0.67
N ALA A 43 -9.09 2.51 -0.30
CA ALA A 43 -9.36 1.10 -0.02
C ALA A 43 -8.17 0.40 0.64
N VAL A 44 -6.95 0.62 0.11
CA VAL A 44 -5.71 0.07 0.68
C VAL A 44 -5.48 0.61 2.10
N LEU A 45 -5.72 1.90 2.34
CA LEU A 45 -5.59 2.49 3.68
C LEU A 45 -6.50 1.80 4.69
N PHE A 46 -7.76 1.60 4.34
CA PHE A 46 -8.72 0.92 5.20
C PHE A 46 -8.31 -0.53 5.50
N VAL A 47 -7.99 -1.32 4.46
CA VAL A 47 -7.60 -2.72 4.62
C VAL A 47 -6.31 -2.82 5.42
N MET A 48 -5.29 -2.03 5.11
CA MET A 48 -3.99 -2.13 5.75
C MET A 48 -4.04 -1.74 7.23
N THR A 49 -4.84 -0.74 7.59
CA THR A 49 -5.02 -0.32 8.99
C THR A 49 -5.72 -1.41 9.80
N ILE A 50 -6.85 -1.94 9.30
CA ILE A 50 -7.62 -2.96 10.01
C ILE A 50 -6.89 -4.31 10.01
N ALA A 51 -6.24 -4.66 8.91
CA ALA A 51 -5.43 -5.88 8.84
C ALA A 51 -4.28 -5.81 9.85
N THR A 52 -3.57 -4.69 9.96
CA THR A 52 -2.50 -4.54 10.95
C THR A 52 -3.02 -4.66 12.38
N LEU A 53 -4.17 -4.04 12.69
CA LEU A 53 -4.83 -4.18 14.00
C LEU A 53 -5.16 -5.66 14.30
N ALA A 54 -5.85 -6.33 13.38
CA ALA A 54 -6.30 -7.70 13.56
C ALA A 54 -5.14 -8.69 13.63
N THR A 55 -4.15 -8.56 12.74
CA THR A 55 -2.97 -9.42 12.71
C THR A 55 -2.08 -9.21 13.92
N TYR A 56 -1.96 -7.98 14.44
CA TYR A 56 -1.25 -7.71 15.68
C TYR A 56 -1.90 -8.42 16.87
N LEU A 57 -3.22 -8.30 17.04
CA LEU A 57 -3.96 -8.97 18.10
C LEU A 57 -3.87 -10.51 17.97
N LEU A 58 -4.02 -11.04 16.76
CA LEU A 58 -3.89 -12.48 16.52
C LEU A 58 -2.48 -12.99 16.83
N HIS A 59 -1.45 -12.22 16.48
CA HIS A 59 -0.07 -12.59 16.75
C HIS A 59 0.19 -12.68 18.26
N GLU A 60 -0.09 -11.60 18.98
CA GLU A 60 0.24 -11.47 20.41
C GLU A 60 -0.61 -12.40 21.30
N PHE A 61 -1.90 -12.54 21.00
CA PHE A 61 -2.82 -13.29 21.87
C PHE A 61 -3.00 -14.75 21.48
N ILE A 62 -2.69 -15.15 20.24
CA ILE A 62 -2.94 -16.51 19.76
C ILE A 62 -1.65 -17.20 19.31
N LEU A 63 -0.89 -16.61 18.40
CA LEU A 63 0.25 -17.30 17.79
C LEU A 63 1.40 -17.46 18.78
N VAL A 64 1.76 -16.39 19.50
CA VAL A 64 2.85 -16.42 20.49
C VAL A 64 2.55 -17.38 21.65
N PRO A 65 1.36 -17.35 22.30
CA PRO A 65 1.05 -18.28 23.39
C PRO A 65 0.95 -19.73 22.94
N SER A 66 0.61 -19.96 21.66
CA SER A 66 0.47 -21.31 21.11
C SER A 66 1.78 -21.87 20.51
N GLY A 67 2.86 -21.07 20.45
CA GLY A 67 4.12 -21.45 19.82
C GLY A 67 4.01 -21.68 18.31
N LEU A 68 3.05 -21.03 17.65
CA LEU A 68 2.70 -21.21 16.24
C LEU A 68 3.23 -20.07 15.35
N ASP A 69 4.31 -19.41 15.75
CA ASP A 69 4.90 -18.27 15.02
C ASP A 69 5.23 -18.59 13.55
N TYR A 70 5.57 -19.85 13.23
CA TYR A 70 5.85 -20.27 11.86
C TYR A 70 4.63 -20.18 10.91
N LEU A 71 3.40 -20.16 11.44
CA LEU A 71 2.16 -20.02 10.65
C LEU A 71 1.77 -18.56 10.39
N ARG A 72 2.53 -17.59 10.89
CA ARG A 72 2.23 -16.16 10.84
C ARG A 72 1.81 -15.67 9.46
N THR A 73 2.61 -15.94 8.43
CA THR A 73 2.35 -15.44 7.07
C THR A 73 1.02 -15.98 6.51
N ILE A 74 0.72 -17.26 6.75
CA ILE A 74 -0.51 -17.91 6.26
C ILE A 74 -1.73 -17.30 6.95
N THR A 75 -1.66 -17.16 8.29
CA THR A 75 -2.74 -16.54 9.07
C THR A 75 -2.99 -15.09 8.61
N PHE A 76 -1.95 -14.33 8.31
CA PHE A 76 -2.09 -12.94 7.89
C PHE A 76 -2.77 -12.82 6.53
N ILE A 77 -2.38 -13.65 5.57
CA ILE A 77 -3.02 -13.69 4.25
C ILE A 77 -4.51 -14.02 4.40
N LEU A 78 -4.88 -14.96 5.27
CA LEU A 78 -6.27 -15.34 5.53
C LEU A 78 -7.08 -14.17 6.11
N VAL A 79 -6.50 -13.43 7.07
CA VAL A 79 -7.13 -12.24 7.66
C VAL A 79 -7.33 -11.16 6.59
N ILE A 80 -6.30 -10.86 5.79
CA ILE A 80 -6.38 -9.87 4.72
C ILE A 80 -7.43 -10.29 3.69
N ALA A 81 -7.46 -11.56 3.28
CA ALA A 81 -8.41 -12.08 2.31
C ALA A 81 -9.87 -11.90 2.78
N SER A 82 -10.15 -12.21 4.06
CA SER A 82 -11.49 -12.03 4.61
C SER A 82 -11.90 -10.54 4.70
N LEU A 83 -10.96 -9.65 5.03
CA LEU A 83 -11.20 -8.20 5.06
C LEU A 83 -11.46 -7.61 3.67
N VAL A 84 -10.69 -8.03 2.65
CA VAL A 84 -10.90 -7.57 1.28
C VAL A 84 -12.23 -8.10 0.73
N GLN A 85 -12.60 -9.34 1.04
CA GLN A 85 -13.90 -9.89 0.66
C GLN A 85 -15.06 -9.06 1.25
N MET A 86 -14.94 -8.68 2.52
CA MET A 86 -15.89 -7.78 3.16
C MET A 86 -15.93 -6.42 2.46
N LEU A 87 -14.76 -5.87 2.10
CA LEU A 87 -14.66 -4.59 1.41
C LEU A 87 -15.29 -4.61 0.01
N GLU A 88 -15.18 -5.71 -0.72
CA GLU A 88 -15.81 -5.91 -2.02
C GLU A 88 -17.34 -5.78 -1.93
N ILE A 89 -17.94 -6.46 -0.95
CA ILE A 89 -19.38 -6.42 -0.71
C ILE A 89 -19.81 -5.00 -0.30
N MET A 90 -19.03 -4.32 0.53
CA MET A 90 -19.31 -2.94 0.96
C MET A 90 -19.24 -1.95 -0.21
N LEU A 91 -18.19 -2.02 -1.03
CA LEU A 91 -18.04 -1.12 -2.19
C LEU A 91 -19.16 -1.30 -3.21
N LYS A 92 -19.62 -2.53 -3.43
CA LYS A 92 -20.76 -2.81 -4.32
C LYS A 92 -22.05 -2.13 -3.86
N LYS A 93 -22.23 -1.93 -2.55
CA LYS A 93 -23.43 -1.33 -1.96
C LYS A 93 -23.33 0.18 -1.77
N VAL A 94 -22.17 0.68 -1.35
CA VAL A 94 -21.96 2.09 -1.00
C VAL A 94 -21.64 2.94 -2.24
N SER A 95 -20.84 2.42 -3.16
CA SER A 95 -20.35 3.19 -4.31
C SER A 95 -20.21 2.33 -5.57
N PRO A 96 -21.32 2.09 -6.31
CA PRO A 96 -21.30 1.36 -7.58
C PRO A 96 -20.30 1.91 -8.62
N PRO A 97 -20.09 3.24 -8.77
CA PRO A 97 -19.10 3.77 -9.73
C PRO A 97 -17.66 3.35 -9.39
N LEU A 98 -17.31 3.34 -8.11
CA LEU A 98 -15.98 2.95 -7.66
C LEU A 98 -15.78 1.43 -7.81
N TYR A 99 -16.82 0.64 -7.53
CA TYR A 99 -16.79 -0.80 -7.79
C TYR A 99 -16.62 -1.13 -9.28
N GLN A 100 -17.27 -0.39 -10.19
CA GLN A 100 -17.08 -0.60 -11.63
C GLN A 100 -15.64 -0.24 -12.08
N ALA A 101 -15.04 0.78 -11.48
CA ALA A 101 -13.67 1.20 -11.82
C ALA A 101 -12.59 0.27 -11.22
N LEU A 102 -12.82 -0.24 -10.00
CA LEU A 102 -11.81 -1.00 -9.25
C LEU A 102 -12.09 -2.50 -9.17
N GLY A 103 -13.28 -2.99 -9.56
CA GLY A 103 -13.74 -4.36 -9.26
C GLY A 103 -12.77 -5.47 -9.65
N VAL A 104 -12.08 -5.32 -10.79
CA VAL A 104 -11.05 -6.27 -11.25
C VAL A 104 -9.76 -6.20 -10.40
N PHE A 105 -9.49 -5.05 -9.79
CA PHE A 105 -8.31 -4.78 -8.97
C PHE A 105 -8.51 -5.03 -7.47
N LEU A 106 -9.75 -5.26 -7.00
CA LEU A 106 -10.01 -5.60 -5.59
C LEU A 106 -9.25 -6.87 -5.15
N PRO A 107 -9.25 -7.98 -5.93
CA PRO A 107 -8.43 -9.14 -5.61
C PRO A 107 -6.91 -8.86 -5.60
N LEU A 108 -6.43 -7.80 -6.26
CA LEU A 108 -5.02 -7.41 -6.17
C LEU A 108 -4.66 -6.80 -4.81
N ILE A 109 -5.64 -6.42 -3.98
CA ILE A 109 -5.40 -5.95 -2.61
C ILE A 109 -5.00 -7.13 -1.70
N THR A 110 -5.59 -8.32 -1.88
CA THR A 110 -5.30 -9.49 -1.03
C THR A 110 -3.87 -9.99 -1.19
N THR A 111 -3.36 -9.93 -2.42
CA THR A 111 -2.00 -10.34 -2.79
C THR A 111 -1.03 -9.16 -2.82
N ASN A 112 -1.41 -8.01 -2.27
CA ASN A 112 -0.57 -6.83 -2.26
C ASN A 112 0.58 -6.99 -1.25
N CYS A 113 1.81 -7.00 -1.76
CA CYS A 113 3.01 -7.10 -0.95
C CYS A 113 3.14 -5.96 0.08
N ALA A 114 2.64 -4.75 -0.22
CA ALA A 114 2.65 -3.63 0.73
C ALA A 114 1.74 -3.91 1.93
N VAL A 115 0.54 -4.46 1.72
CA VAL A 115 -0.41 -4.74 2.82
C VAL A 115 0.15 -5.82 3.74
N LEU A 116 0.65 -6.92 3.17
CA LEU A 116 1.28 -7.99 3.95
C LEU A 116 2.58 -7.53 4.62
N GLY A 117 3.41 -6.79 3.91
CA GLY A 117 4.71 -6.30 4.40
C GLY A 117 4.54 -5.36 5.59
N VAL A 118 3.60 -4.41 5.53
CA VAL A 118 3.32 -3.51 6.66
C VAL A 118 2.82 -4.27 7.88
N ALA A 119 1.91 -5.23 7.70
CA ALA A 119 1.42 -6.05 8.81
C ALA A 119 2.57 -6.84 9.47
N ILE A 120 3.55 -7.30 8.69
CA ILE A 120 4.73 -7.99 9.22
C ILE A 120 5.69 -7.01 9.91
N LEU A 121 6.00 -5.88 9.29
CA LEU A 121 6.92 -4.86 9.81
C LEU A 121 6.40 -4.22 11.10
N ALA A 122 5.08 -4.00 11.19
CA ALA A 122 4.45 -3.41 12.37
C ALA A 122 4.64 -4.23 13.66
N LEU A 123 4.87 -5.53 13.53
CA LEU A 123 5.16 -6.44 14.64
C LEU A 123 6.65 -6.52 14.99
N GLY A 124 7.53 -6.11 14.09
CA GLY A 124 8.97 -6.03 14.31
C GLY A 124 9.44 -4.69 14.89
N LEU A 125 8.51 -3.78 15.21
CA LEU A 125 8.82 -2.50 15.84
C LEU A 125 9.34 -2.73 17.27
N GLU A 126 10.42 -2.04 17.64
CA GLU A 126 10.84 -1.96 19.05
C GLU A 126 9.72 -1.31 19.89
N ASP A 127 9.41 -1.92 21.04
CA ASP A 127 8.25 -1.59 21.88
C ASP A 127 6.95 -1.56 21.08
N ALA A 128 6.68 -2.64 20.34
CA ALA A 128 5.48 -2.80 19.53
C ALA A 128 4.24 -2.70 20.41
N SER A 129 3.67 -1.50 20.52
CA SER A 129 2.34 -1.26 21.07
C SER A 129 1.32 -1.26 19.93
N LEU A 130 0.11 -1.73 20.23
CA LEU A 130 -0.99 -1.74 19.26
C LEU A 130 -1.23 -0.36 18.62
N LEU A 131 -1.13 0.71 19.42
CA LEU A 131 -1.29 2.07 18.94
C LEU A 131 -0.18 2.47 17.95
N LYS A 132 1.08 2.11 18.25
CA LYS A 132 2.23 2.37 17.38
C LYS A 132 2.14 1.57 16.08
N ALA A 133 1.70 0.31 16.13
CA ALA A 133 1.48 -0.54 14.96
C ALA A 133 0.39 0.02 14.02
N VAL A 134 -0.74 0.47 14.58
CA VAL A 134 -1.82 1.09 13.79
C VAL A 134 -1.36 2.40 13.17
N PHE A 135 -0.66 3.25 13.94
CA PHE A 135 -0.14 4.51 13.41
C PHE A 135 0.90 4.28 12.31
N PHE A 136 1.77 3.28 12.48
CA PHE A 136 2.74 2.85 11.48
C PHE A 136 2.04 2.43 10.18
N ALA A 137 0.96 1.65 10.27
CA ALA A 137 0.18 1.26 9.10
C ALA A 137 -0.44 2.46 8.38
N ILE A 138 -1.07 3.38 9.12
CA ILE A 138 -1.66 4.60 8.55
C ILE A 138 -0.58 5.43 7.84
N ALA A 139 0.58 5.61 8.46
CA ALA A 139 1.68 6.37 7.86
C ALA A 139 2.17 5.75 6.54
N HIS A 140 2.32 4.41 6.49
CA HIS A 140 2.68 3.69 5.26
C HIS A 140 1.56 3.75 4.20
N SER A 141 0.29 3.78 4.61
CA SER A 141 -0.84 3.92 3.67
C SER A 141 -0.84 5.30 3.01
N ILE A 142 -0.52 6.33 3.77
CA ILE A 142 -0.36 7.69 3.26
C ILE A 142 0.82 7.76 2.29
N GLY A 143 1.95 7.13 2.62
CA GLY A 143 3.11 7.01 1.72
C GLY A 143 2.77 6.30 0.41
N PHE A 144 2.01 5.20 0.47
CA PHE A 144 1.49 4.49 -0.70
C PHE A 144 0.55 5.37 -1.53
N ALA A 145 -0.37 6.08 -0.88
CA ALA A 145 -1.32 6.97 -1.54
C ALA A 145 -0.60 8.11 -2.29
N LEU A 146 0.38 8.72 -1.64
CA LEU A 146 1.19 9.79 -2.23
C LEU A 146 1.93 9.29 -3.47
N ALA A 147 2.62 8.15 -3.37
CA ALA A 147 3.35 7.57 -4.49
C ALA A 147 2.40 7.27 -5.68
N LEU A 148 1.25 6.66 -5.40
CA LEU A 148 0.28 6.29 -6.43
C LEU A 148 -0.33 7.50 -7.12
N ILE A 149 -0.73 8.53 -6.37
CA ILE A 149 -1.35 9.75 -6.90
C ILE A 149 -0.34 10.55 -7.74
N VAL A 150 0.90 10.69 -7.26
CA VAL A 150 1.96 11.38 -8.02
C VAL A 150 2.24 10.65 -9.33
N PHE A 151 2.37 9.32 -9.28
CA PHE A 151 2.61 8.52 -10.48
C PHE A 151 1.44 8.60 -11.47
N ALA A 152 0.19 8.54 -10.99
CA ALA A 152 -0.99 8.70 -11.84
C ALA A 152 -1.08 10.09 -12.49
N SER A 153 -0.69 11.14 -11.75
CA SER A 153 -0.66 12.51 -12.27
C SER A 153 0.35 12.67 -13.41
N ILE A 154 1.54 12.06 -13.26
CA ILE A 154 2.56 12.07 -14.32
C ILE A 154 2.08 11.28 -15.54
N ARG A 155 1.42 10.14 -15.32
CA ARG A 155 0.85 9.32 -16.41
C ARG A 155 -0.23 10.05 -17.19
N GLU A 156 -1.18 10.71 -16.52
CA GLU A 156 -2.21 11.52 -17.19
C GLU A 156 -1.58 12.64 -18.04
N GLN A 157 -0.52 13.29 -17.56
CA GLN A 157 0.21 14.30 -18.35
C GLN A 157 0.93 13.71 -19.57
N LEU A 158 1.54 12.52 -19.41
CA LEU A 158 2.26 11.85 -20.49
C LEU A 158 1.33 11.33 -21.60
N GLU A 159 0.07 11.02 -21.28
CA GLU A 159 -0.94 10.67 -22.29
C GLU A 159 -1.27 11.84 -23.22
N LEU A 160 -1.13 13.08 -22.75
CA LEU A 160 -1.31 14.29 -23.56
C LEU A 160 -0.04 14.67 -24.35
N ALA A 161 1.10 14.07 -24.03
CA ALA A 161 2.38 14.36 -24.66
C ALA A 161 2.60 13.50 -25.93
N ASN A 162 3.28 14.08 -26.92
CA ASN A 162 3.65 13.36 -28.14
C ASN A 162 4.85 12.43 -27.88
N LEU A 163 4.57 11.21 -27.42
CA LEU A 163 5.57 10.17 -27.20
C LEU A 163 5.84 9.33 -28.46
N PRO A 164 7.09 8.90 -28.71
CA PRO A 164 7.42 7.93 -29.76
C PRO A 164 6.60 6.65 -29.61
N LYS A 165 6.11 6.09 -30.73
CA LYS A 165 5.21 4.91 -30.72
C LYS A 165 5.74 3.73 -29.89
N GLY A 166 7.05 3.50 -29.90
CA GLY A 166 7.69 2.41 -29.14
C GLY A 166 7.79 2.63 -27.62
N MET A 167 7.59 3.87 -27.14
CA MET A 167 7.66 4.19 -25.71
C MET A 167 6.29 4.28 -25.04
N GLN A 168 5.20 4.23 -25.81
CA GLN A 168 3.84 4.39 -25.27
C GLN A 168 3.44 3.22 -24.36
N GLY A 169 2.74 3.54 -23.27
CA GLY A 169 2.23 2.56 -22.31
C GLY A 169 3.28 2.10 -21.29
N VAL A 170 3.47 0.80 -21.14
CA VAL A 170 4.31 0.19 -20.08
C VAL A 170 5.77 0.69 -20.09
N PRO A 171 6.46 0.85 -21.24
CA PRO A 171 7.87 1.26 -21.25
C PRO A 171 8.11 2.63 -20.60
N ILE A 172 7.34 3.66 -20.98
CA ILE A 172 7.48 5.00 -20.36
C ILE A 172 7.08 4.96 -18.88
N ASN A 173 6.06 4.19 -18.51
CA ASN A 173 5.61 4.07 -17.12
C ASN A 173 6.72 3.49 -16.22
N LEU A 174 7.44 2.47 -16.68
CA LEU A 174 8.57 1.90 -15.95
C LEU A 174 9.73 2.89 -15.83
N LEU A 175 10.01 3.65 -16.90
CA LEU A 175 11.06 4.67 -16.89
C LEU A 175 10.72 5.79 -15.88
N VAL A 176 9.49 6.28 -15.90
CA VAL A 176 8.98 7.27 -14.94
C VAL A 176 9.02 6.73 -13.51
N ALA A 177 8.62 5.47 -13.29
CA ALA A 177 8.70 4.84 -11.97
C ALA A 177 10.15 4.77 -11.46
N GLY A 178 11.11 4.45 -12.34
CA GLY A 178 12.53 4.48 -12.02
C GLY A 178 13.06 5.88 -11.67
N LEU A 179 12.70 6.90 -12.46
CA LEU A 179 13.05 8.30 -12.17
C LEU A 179 12.44 8.79 -10.86
N LEU A 180 11.18 8.40 -10.58
CA LEU A 180 10.50 8.73 -9.33
C LEU A 180 11.20 8.05 -8.14
N SER A 181 11.61 6.79 -8.26
CA SER A 181 12.37 6.09 -7.22
C SER A 181 13.71 6.77 -6.94
N LEU A 182 14.44 7.19 -7.98
CA LEU A 182 15.68 7.97 -7.83
C LEU A 182 15.46 9.30 -7.09
N ALA A 183 14.37 10.01 -7.39
CA ALA A 183 14.03 11.24 -6.68
C ALA A 183 13.75 10.99 -5.19
N PHE A 184 13.08 9.89 -4.85
CA PHE A 184 12.77 9.54 -3.46
C PHE A 184 13.98 9.01 -2.68
N LEU A 185 14.95 8.39 -3.35
CA LEU A 185 16.23 8.03 -2.71
C LEU A 185 16.96 9.25 -2.14
N GLY A 186 16.74 10.45 -2.69
CA GLY A 186 17.29 11.70 -2.14
C GLY A 186 16.84 12.01 -0.71
N PHE A 187 15.73 11.43 -0.24
CA PHE A 187 15.22 11.63 1.13
C PHE A 187 15.82 10.66 2.16
N THR A 188 16.67 9.70 1.74
CA THR A 188 17.27 8.71 2.66
C THR A 188 18.14 9.31 3.77
N GLY A 189 18.61 10.55 3.62
CA GLY A 189 19.39 11.26 4.65
C GLY A 189 18.62 12.25 5.53
N LEU A 190 17.29 12.25 5.49
CA LEU A 190 16.45 13.25 6.16
C LEU A 190 16.12 12.92 7.63
N VAL A 191 16.35 11.69 8.08
CA VAL A 191 16.03 11.18 9.43
C VAL A 191 17.20 10.39 9.96
#